data_AF-A0AAN8RQC6-F1
#
_entry.id   AF-A0AAN8RQC6-F1
#
_cell.length_a   1.000
_cell.length_b   1.000
_cell.length_c   1.000
_cell.angle_alpha   90.00
_cell.angle_beta   90.00
_cell.angle_gamma   90.00
#
_symmetry.space_group_name_H-M   'P 1'
#
loop_
_entity.id
_entity.type
_entity.pdbx_description
1 polymer ?
#
loop_
_entity_poly.entity_id
_entity_poly.type
_entity_poly.pdbx_seq_one_letter_code
_entity_poly.pdbx_strand_id
1 'polypeptide(L)'
;MASIDDISPNDDESDSLGEFAVPSAHFAINYYHGLPSKPPLLATTKPQPPISPIEFFPYPVSKTIHVVSGRHPIASMWDSGISDAILDVLTESEINWTSLEVVHIPEAKDQFLGPAIVCVGVEPGTLNYNKAARTARKCQEILNTNGVADCFVEMRSLVATKSGGCGVRFIDLFTARDKLREEKDPFTATLGFPICAKETPNEVGSGGFFLTLGDDDKNIYLVTARHVVLVESFEESKVEYIRTNKGQPKREIVRIGSNARLQSIVDRMASRIGILDEGISRIKNAIEDGTATPDDREDLPPMLRKVARLNDLHKHISSQWAMWRLGFSGSSFGLHQ
;
A
#
# COMPACT_ATOMS: atom_id res chain seq x y z
N MET A 1 6.92 30.70 -38.40
CA MET A 1 8.08 30.45 -39.28
C MET A 1 9.34 30.59 -38.43
N ALA A 2 9.79 29.45 -37.89
CA ALA A 2 11.15 29.13 -37.45
C ALA A 2 11.11 27.60 -37.28
N SER A 3 11.90 26.90 -38.09
CA SER A 3 11.83 25.46 -38.38
C SER A 3 12.40 24.64 -37.22
N ILE A 4 11.75 23.52 -36.91
CA ILE A 4 12.33 22.42 -36.13
C ILE A 4 12.94 21.50 -37.17
N ASP A 5 14.25 21.53 -37.32
CA ASP A 5 15.09 20.49 -37.91
C ASP A 5 16.53 20.71 -37.41
N ASP A 6 17.30 19.62 -37.34
CA ASP A 6 18.70 19.48 -36.91
C ASP A 6 18.98 19.29 -35.41
N ILE A 7 18.67 18.07 -34.93
CA ILE A 7 19.62 17.32 -34.11
C ILE A 7 19.80 15.95 -34.75
N SER A 8 20.80 15.83 -35.62
CA SER A 8 21.32 14.55 -36.10
C SER A 8 21.94 13.79 -34.93
N PRO A 9 21.75 12.46 -34.81
CA PRO A 9 22.53 11.66 -33.88
C PRO A 9 23.95 11.56 -34.41
N ASN A 10 24.94 11.94 -33.60
CA ASN A 10 26.31 11.54 -33.86
C ASN A 10 26.38 10.03 -33.68
N ASP A 11 26.58 9.34 -34.79
CA ASP A 11 27.11 7.98 -34.85
C ASP A 11 28.51 7.96 -34.21
N ASP A 12 28.65 7.29 -33.08
CA ASP A 12 29.87 6.60 -32.63
C ASP A 12 29.65 6.00 -31.21
N GLU A 13 28.80 4.96 -31.14
CA GLU A 13 28.82 3.84 -30.15
C GLU A 13 27.53 2.99 -30.31
N SER A 14 27.21 2.58 -31.54
CA SER A 14 26.07 1.69 -31.84
C SER A 14 26.41 0.21 -31.67
N ASP A 15 27.37 -0.13 -30.82
CA ASP A 15 27.83 -1.50 -30.63
C ASP A 15 27.36 -2.09 -29.28
N SER A 16 26.43 -3.06 -29.38
CA SER A 16 26.07 -4.07 -28.36
C SER A 16 25.02 -3.76 -27.26
N LEU A 17 23.96 -2.99 -27.53
CA LEU A 17 22.72 -3.03 -26.71
C LEU A 17 21.83 -4.26 -27.03
N GLY A 18 22.44 -5.40 -27.36
CA GLY A 18 21.76 -6.61 -27.87
C GLY A 18 20.45 -6.95 -27.17
N GLU A 19 19.41 -7.29 -27.96
CA GLU A 19 18.11 -7.87 -27.59
C GLU A 19 17.25 -7.20 -26.48
N PHE A 20 17.75 -6.17 -25.78
CA PHE A 20 17.04 -5.51 -24.68
C PHE A 20 16.49 -4.15 -25.13
N ALA A 21 15.16 -4.05 -25.15
CA ALA A 21 14.47 -2.88 -25.67
C ALA A 21 14.46 -1.73 -24.65
N VAL A 22 15.05 -0.59 -25.00
CA VAL A 22 14.61 0.70 -24.46
C VAL A 22 13.14 0.86 -24.86
N PRO A 23 12.20 0.90 -23.90
CA PRO A 23 10.79 0.98 -24.24
C PRO A 23 10.47 2.31 -24.92
N SER A 24 9.64 2.29 -25.96
CA SER A 24 9.08 3.54 -26.49
C SER A 24 8.27 4.23 -25.39
N ALA A 25 8.17 5.57 -25.43
CA ALA A 25 7.43 6.31 -24.41
C ALA A 25 5.99 5.79 -24.25
N HIS A 26 5.31 5.45 -25.35
CA HIS A 26 3.96 4.88 -25.30
C HIS A 26 3.92 3.49 -24.63
N PHE A 27 4.91 2.64 -24.89
CA PHE A 27 5.02 1.32 -24.28
C PHE A 27 5.34 1.41 -22.78
N ALA A 28 6.28 2.27 -22.40
CA ALA A 28 6.71 2.46 -21.01
C ALA A 28 5.54 2.79 -20.07
N ILE A 29 4.62 3.64 -20.53
CA ILE A 29 3.46 4.14 -19.76
C ILE A 29 2.38 3.07 -19.60
N ASN A 30 2.22 2.25 -20.64
CA ASN A 30 1.14 1.27 -20.72
C ASN A 30 1.57 -0.14 -20.27
N TYR A 31 2.86 -0.37 -20.03
CA TYR A 31 3.39 -1.69 -19.69
C TYR A 31 2.72 -2.31 -18.46
N TYR A 32 2.59 -1.52 -17.38
CA TYR A 32 1.98 -1.97 -16.13
C TYR A 32 0.47 -1.65 -16.04
N HIS A 33 -0.21 -1.59 -17.19
CA HIS A 33 -1.65 -1.37 -17.21
C HIS A 33 -2.40 -2.40 -16.34
N GLY A 34 -3.50 -1.99 -15.71
CA GLY A 34 -4.24 -2.80 -14.74
C GLY A 34 -3.68 -2.80 -13.31
N LEU A 35 -2.42 -2.40 -13.10
CA LEU A 35 -1.88 -2.20 -11.76
C LEU A 35 -2.26 -0.83 -11.19
N PRO A 36 -2.48 -0.70 -9.86
CA PRO A 36 -3.01 0.54 -9.29
C PRO A 36 -2.19 1.81 -9.53
N SER A 37 -0.84 1.74 -9.50
CA SER A 37 0.04 2.90 -9.73
C SER A 37 0.50 3.10 -11.18
N LYS A 38 0.31 2.09 -12.05
CA LYS A 38 0.81 2.05 -13.44
C LYS A 38 2.17 2.75 -13.62
N PRO A 39 3.20 2.38 -12.82
CA PRO A 39 4.47 3.08 -12.85
C PRO A 39 5.09 2.97 -14.26
N PRO A 40 5.77 3.99 -14.80
CA PRO A 40 6.48 3.84 -16.07
C PRO A 40 7.54 2.74 -15.99
N LEU A 41 7.58 1.84 -16.96
CA LEU A 41 8.70 0.92 -17.17
C LEU A 41 9.89 1.69 -17.76
N LEU A 42 11.05 1.57 -17.12
CA LEU A 42 12.29 2.19 -17.58
C LEU A 42 13.20 1.19 -18.31
N ALA A 43 13.20 -0.07 -17.89
CA ALA A 43 13.95 -1.13 -18.55
C ALA A 43 13.37 -2.50 -18.16
N THR A 44 13.50 -3.47 -19.06
CA THR A 44 13.21 -4.88 -18.78
C THR A 44 14.24 -5.77 -19.47
N THR A 45 14.68 -6.82 -18.78
CA THR A 45 15.49 -7.89 -19.37
C THR A 45 14.65 -9.08 -19.83
N LYS A 46 13.32 -9.02 -19.64
CA LYS A 46 12.42 -10.03 -20.17
C LYS A 46 12.46 -9.99 -21.70
N PRO A 47 12.68 -11.13 -22.38
CA PRO A 47 12.58 -11.21 -23.83
C PRO A 47 11.22 -10.71 -24.29
N GLN A 48 11.21 -9.67 -25.13
CA GLN A 48 9.98 -9.22 -25.77
C GLN A 48 9.71 -10.12 -26.98
N PRO A 49 8.47 -10.54 -27.24
CA PRO A 49 8.16 -11.16 -28.52
C PRO A 49 8.53 -10.18 -29.64
N PRO A 50 9.00 -10.67 -30.81
CA PRO A 50 9.26 -9.80 -31.94
C PRO A 50 7.99 -8.99 -32.22
N ILE A 51 8.12 -7.66 -32.16
CA ILE A 51 7.02 -6.73 -32.40
C ILE A 51 6.53 -7.03 -33.81
N SER A 52 5.41 -7.74 -33.93
CA SER A 52 4.72 -7.90 -35.20
C SER A 52 4.30 -6.49 -35.63
N PRO A 53 4.77 -5.97 -36.78
CA PRO A 53 4.42 -4.62 -37.23
C PRO A 53 2.92 -4.45 -37.54
N ILE A 54 2.10 -5.49 -37.35
CA ILE A 54 0.71 -5.56 -37.80
C ILE A 54 -0.29 -5.79 -36.65
N GLU A 55 0.13 -6.11 -35.42
CA GLU A 55 -0.83 -6.30 -34.32
C GLU A 55 -1.10 -5.00 -33.55
N PHE A 56 -2.08 -4.27 -34.08
CA PHE A 56 -2.93 -3.37 -33.34
C PHE A 56 -3.49 -4.11 -32.12
N PHE A 57 -2.84 -4.00 -30.96
CA PHE A 57 -3.53 -4.16 -29.67
C PHE A 57 -4.09 -2.79 -29.32
N PRO A 58 -5.37 -2.46 -29.65
CA PRO A 58 -5.90 -1.12 -29.44
C PRO A 58 -6.01 -0.72 -27.96
N TYR A 59 -5.79 -1.67 -27.04
CA TYR A 59 -5.89 -1.44 -25.60
C TYR A 59 -4.75 -2.12 -24.84
N PRO A 60 -4.20 -1.45 -23.83
CA PRO A 60 -3.16 -2.02 -22.98
C PRO A 60 -3.72 -3.18 -22.15
N VAL A 61 -2.95 -4.27 -22.04
CA VAL A 61 -3.38 -5.49 -21.34
C VAL A 61 -3.24 -5.32 -19.84
N SER A 62 -4.31 -5.57 -19.08
CA SER A 62 -4.27 -5.51 -17.62
C SER A 62 -3.38 -6.60 -17.04
N LYS A 63 -2.54 -6.26 -16.07
CA LYS A 63 -1.66 -7.16 -15.32
C LYS A 63 -2.11 -7.30 -13.87
N THR A 64 -1.61 -8.33 -13.19
CA THR A 64 -1.78 -8.55 -11.74
C THR A 64 -0.42 -8.81 -11.09
N ILE A 65 -0.29 -8.59 -9.78
CA ILE A 65 0.93 -8.89 -9.02
C ILE A 65 0.65 -10.08 -8.11
N HIS A 66 1.56 -11.05 -8.10
CA HIS A 66 1.52 -12.21 -7.20
C HIS A 66 2.87 -12.40 -6.51
N VAL A 67 2.83 -12.97 -5.31
CA VAL A 67 4.05 -13.32 -4.56
C VAL A 67 4.76 -14.50 -5.21
N VAL A 68 6.10 -14.52 -5.14
CA VAL A 68 6.88 -15.67 -5.60
C VAL A 68 6.73 -16.82 -4.59
N SER A 69 6.43 -18.02 -5.11
CA SER A 69 6.33 -19.22 -4.28
C SER A 69 7.69 -19.61 -3.69
N GLY A 70 7.72 -20.12 -2.46
CA GLY A 70 8.93 -20.64 -1.82
C GLY A 70 9.59 -21.84 -2.54
N ARG A 71 8.96 -22.39 -3.58
CA ARG A 71 9.55 -23.42 -4.46
C ARG A 71 10.44 -22.84 -5.56
N HIS A 72 10.32 -21.56 -5.88
CA HIS A 72 11.15 -20.93 -6.89
C HIS A 72 12.56 -20.68 -6.32
N PRO A 73 13.65 -21.00 -7.05
CA PRO A 73 15.02 -20.86 -6.53
C PRO A 73 15.35 -19.47 -5.97
N ILE A 74 14.84 -18.41 -6.63
CA ILE A 74 15.02 -17.03 -6.16
C ILE A 74 14.56 -16.84 -4.71
N ALA A 75 13.51 -17.54 -4.25
CA ALA A 75 12.95 -17.31 -2.92
C ALA A 75 13.92 -17.73 -1.81
N SER A 76 14.66 -18.83 -1.99
CA SER A 76 15.68 -19.26 -1.03
C SER A 76 17.00 -18.51 -1.20
N MET A 77 17.30 -18.04 -2.42
CA MET A 77 18.56 -17.39 -2.74
C MET A 77 18.55 -15.87 -2.51
N TRP A 78 17.36 -15.28 -2.38
CA TRP A 78 17.18 -13.85 -2.21
C TRP A 78 17.95 -13.33 -1.00
N ASP A 79 17.61 -13.84 0.19
CA ASP A 79 18.22 -13.45 1.46
C ASP A 79 19.62 -14.08 1.67
N SER A 80 20.07 -14.98 0.78
CA SER A 80 21.39 -15.61 0.86
C SER A 80 22.47 -14.86 0.07
N GLY A 81 22.18 -13.66 -0.43
CA GLY A 81 23.16 -12.75 -1.04
C GLY A 81 22.81 -12.25 -2.44
N ILE A 82 21.77 -12.77 -3.12
CA ILE A 82 21.37 -12.21 -4.42
C ILE A 82 20.86 -10.77 -4.24
N SER A 83 20.05 -10.50 -3.20
CA SER A 83 19.58 -9.14 -2.94
C SER A 83 20.74 -8.18 -2.73
N ASP A 84 21.74 -8.58 -1.95
CA ASP A 84 22.90 -7.76 -1.60
C ASP A 84 23.76 -7.47 -2.83
N ALA A 85 24.05 -8.48 -3.65
CA ALA A 85 24.79 -8.29 -4.90
C ALA A 85 24.05 -7.37 -5.89
N ILE A 86 22.72 -7.43 -5.93
CA ILE A 86 21.92 -6.49 -6.73
C ILE A 86 22.02 -5.08 -6.14
N LEU A 87 21.96 -4.92 -4.82
CA LEU A 87 22.13 -3.62 -4.15
C LEU A 87 23.52 -3.03 -4.39
N ASP A 88 24.57 -3.85 -4.45
CA ASP A 88 25.92 -3.42 -4.80
C ASP A 88 25.96 -2.88 -6.23
N VAL A 89 25.34 -3.59 -7.20
CA VAL A 89 25.22 -3.11 -8.59
C VAL A 89 24.49 -1.77 -8.67
N LEU A 90 23.40 -1.59 -7.91
CA LEU A 90 22.66 -0.32 -7.86
C LEU A 90 23.51 0.80 -7.27
N THR A 91 24.31 0.49 -6.25
CA THR A 91 25.20 1.43 -5.57
C THR A 91 26.35 1.85 -6.49
N GLU A 92 27.06 0.90 -7.09
CA GLU A 92 28.15 1.14 -8.04
C GLU A 92 27.69 1.86 -9.31
N SER A 93 26.46 1.62 -9.73
CA SER A 93 25.86 2.30 -10.87
C SER A 93 25.27 3.67 -10.52
N GLU A 94 25.44 4.11 -9.26
CA GLU A 94 24.93 5.38 -8.74
C GLU A 94 23.42 5.55 -9.05
N ILE A 95 22.63 4.55 -8.66
CA ILE A 95 21.19 4.52 -8.84
C ILE A 95 20.50 4.85 -7.52
N ASN A 96 19.73 5.93 -7.52
CA ASN A 96 18.85 6.28 -6.41
C ASN A 96 17.60 5.39 -6.46
N TRP A 97 17.72 4.18 -5.91
CA TRP A 97 16.63 3.21 -5.84
C TRP A 97 15.73 3.47 -4.62
N THR A 98 14.44 3.15 -4.76
CA THR A 98 13.39 3.38 -3.74
C THR A 98 12.72 2.09 -3.28
N SER A 99 12.76 1.03 -4.09
CA SER A 99 12.27 -0.30 -3.71
C SER A 99 13.03 -1.40 -4.43
N LEU A 100 13.14 -2.56 -3.80
CA LEU A 100 13.63 -3.78 -4.43
C LEU A 100 12.72 -4.93 -3.98
N GLU A 101 12.07 -5.60 -4.92
CA GLU A 101 11.11 -6.67 -4.63
C GLU A 101 11.16 -7.77 -5.70
N VAL A 102 10.73 -8.99 -5.35
CA VAL A 102 10.56 -10.10 -6.30
C VAL A 102 9.11 -10.53 -6.36
N VAL A 103 8.53 -10.52 -7.56
CA VAL A 103 7.10 -10.76 -7.78
C VAL A 103 6.87 -11.51 -9.10
N HIS A 104 5.68 -12.08 -9.27
CA HIS A 104 5.16 -12.45 -10.59
C HIS A 104 4.22 -11.35 -11.10
N ILE A 105 4.34 -10.99 -12.38
CA ILE A 105 3.50 -9.97 -13.02
C ILE A 105 2.84 -10.51 -14.31
N PRO A 106 1.95 -11.51 -14.20
CA PRO A 106 1.23 -12.04 -15.35
C PRO A 106 0.18 -11.05 -15.86
N GLU A 107 -0.28 -11.29 -17.07
CA GLU A 107 -1.52 -10.69 -17.56
C GLU A 107 -2.70 -11.20 -16.71
N ALA A 108 -3.67 -10.34 -16.43
CA ALA A 108 -4.75 -10.62 -15.47
C ALA A 108 -5.64 -11.81 -15.86
N LYS A 109 -5.65 -12.17 -17.15
CA LYS A 109 -6.41 -13.31 -17.68
C LYS A 109 -5.54 -14.56 -17.88
N ASP A 110 -4.24 -14.45 -17.66
CA ASP A 110 -3.33 -15.58 -17.82
C ASP A 110 -3.52 -16.57 -16.66
N GLN A 111 -3.51 -17.86 -17.00
CA GLN A 111 -3.62 -18.93 -16.01
C GLN A 111 -2.26 -19.27 -15.41
N PHE A 112 -1.17 -18.87 -16.08
CA PHE A 112 0.20 -19.06 -15.62
C PHE A 112 0.76 -17.75 -15.05
N LEU A 113 1.49 -17.83 -13.94
CA LEU A 113 2.10 -16.65 -13.32
C LEU A 113 3.27 -16.07 -14.14
N GLY A 114 3.81 -16.86 -15.07
CA GLY A 114 5.00 -16.50 -15.84
C GLY A 114 6.28 -16.48 -15.00
N PRO A 115 7.37 -15.93 -15.54
CA PRO A 115 8.65 -15.87 -14.84
C PRO A 115 8.59 -14.99 -13.60
N ALA A 116 9.52 -15.19 -12.67
CA ALA A 116 9.72 -14.26 -11.56
C ALA A 116 10.36 -12.96 -12.08
N ILE A 117 10.01 -11.83 -11.47
CA ILE A 117 10.52 -10.51 -11.82
C ILE A 117 11.12 -9.87 -10.58
N VAL A 118 12.41 -9.52 -10.62
CA VAL A 118 13.02 -8.57 -9.70
C VAL A 118 12.66 -7.17 -10.15
N CYS A 119 11.80 -6.50 -9.39
CA CYS A 119 11.41 -5.12 -9.65
C CYS A 119 12.28 -4.15 -8.83
N VAL A 120 12.97 -3.26 -9.53
CA VAL A 120 13.70 -2.14 -8.94
C VAL A 120 12.88 -0.87 -9.14
N GLY A 121 12.41 -0.29 -8.04
CA GLY A 121 11.82 1.05 -8.02
C GLY A 121 12.93 2.09 -7.99
N VAL A 122 12.83 3.11 -8.82
CA VAL A 122 13.76 4.25 -8.83
C VAL A 122 12.99 5.55 -8.79
N GLU A 123 13.61 6.59 -8.24
CA GLU A 123 12.98 7.89 -8.16
C GLU A 123 12.69 8.44 -9.57
N PRO A 124 11.45 8.91 -9.85
CA PRO A 124 11.10 9.45 -11.15
C PRO A 124 12.01 10.60 -11.60
N GLY A 125 12.33 10.63 -12.89
CA GLY A 125 13.15 11.70 -13.48
C GLY A 125 14.65 11.65 -13.14
N THR A 126 15.07 10.76 -12.25
CA THR A 126 16.49 10.63 -11.85
C THR A 126 17.29 9.70 -12.75
N LEU A 127 16.62 8.84 -13.52
CA LEU A 127 17.25 7.80 -14.32
C LEU A 127 16.75 7.81 -15.77
N ASN A 128 17.69 7.93 -16.72
CA ASN A 128 17.37 7.79 -18.15
C ASN A 128 17.31 6.31 -18.58
N TYR A 129 16.60 6.04 -19.68
CA TYR A 129 16.35 4.68 -20.18
C TYR A 129 17.63 3.88 -20.48
N ASN A 130 18.67 4.51 -21.04
CA ASN A 130 19.93 3.81 -21.36
C ASN A 130 20.69 3.38 -20.09
N LYS A 131 20.75 4.25 -19.08
CA LYS A 131 21.36 3.91 -17.78
C LYS A 131 20.53 2.86 -17.06
N ALA A 132 19.20 2.91 -17.14
CA ALA A 132 18.31 1.86 -16.62
C ALA A 132 18.58 0.52 -17.31
N ALA A 133 18.61 0.46 -18.64
CA ALA A 133 18.86 -0.78 -19.38
C ALA A 133 20.22 -1.41 -19.04
N ARG A 134 21.29 -0.62 -18.98
CA ARG A 134 22.62 -1.10 -18.58
C ARG A 134 22.64 -1.65 -17.15
N THR A 135 21.96 -0.97 -16.22
CA THR A 135 21.88 -1.40 -14.82
C THR A 135 21.07 -2.70 -14.71
N ALA A 136 19.90 -2.77 -15.34
CA ALA A 136 19.06 -3.96 -15.37
C ALA A 136 19.82 -5.18 -15.91
N ARG A 137 20.67 -4.98 -16.94
CA ARG A 137 21.53 -6.04 -17.48
C ARG A 137 22.55 -6.54 -16.47
N LYS A 138 23.25 -5.65 -15.77
CA LYS A 138 24.18 -6.06 -14.69
C LYS A 138 23.45 -6.85 -13.59
N CYS A 139 22.25 -6.41 -13.20
CA CYS A 139 21.44 -7.17 -12.24
C CYS A 139 21.03 -8.54 -12.79
N GLN A 140 20.70 -8.64 -14.09
CA GLN A 140 20.38 -9.91 -14.73
C GLN A 140 21.59 -10.86 -14.76
N GLU A 141 22.80 -10.35 -14.95
CA GLU A 141 24.03 -11.15 -14.90
C GLU A 141 24.23 -11.80 -13.52
N ILE A 142 23.86 -11.10 -12.43
CA ILE A 142 23.84 -11.69 -11.08
C ILE A 142 22.87 -12.88 -11.01
N LEU A 143 21.65 -12.73 -11.52
CA LEU A 143 20.65 -13.81 -11.53
C LEU A 143 21.14 -15.01 -12.35
N ASN A 144 21.70 -14.75 -13.53
CA ASN A 144 22.21 -15.77 -14.44
C ASN A 144 23.41 -16.53 -13.84
N THR A 145 24.36 -15.82 -13.24
CA THR A 145 25.55 -16.41 -12.61
C THR A 145 25.19 -17.29 -11.41
N ASN A 146 24.11 -16.93 -10.71
CA ASN A 146 23.57 -17.73 -9.60
C ASN A 146 22.60 -18.83 -10.06
N GLY A 147 22.44 -19.07 -11.37
CA GLY A 147 21.63 -20.16 -11.91
C GLY A 147 20.12 -19.93 -11.82
N VAL A 148 19.65 -18.70 -11.63
CA VAL A 148 18.21 -18.36 -11.59
C VAL A 148 17.72 -17.98 -12.98
N ALA A 149 17.52 -18.98 -13.84
CA ALA A 149 17.20 -18.77 -15.25
C ALA A 149 15.76 -18.24 -15.52
N ASP A 150 14.79 -18.57 -14.67
CA ASP A 150 13.37 -18.16 -14.83
C ASP A 150 13.07 -16.85 -14.05
N CYS A 151 14.03 -15.93 -14.05
CA CYS A 151 13.89 -14.65 -13.37
C CYS A 151 14.48 -13.49 -14.17
N PHE A 152 13.69 -12.44 -14.34
CA PHE A 152 14.07 -11.24 -15.09
C PHE A 152 14.08 -9.99 -14.20
N VAL A 153 14.71 -8.93 -14.68
CA VAL A 153 14.82 -7.65 -13.98
C VAL A 153 13.99 -6.60 -14.71
N GLU A 154 13.16 -5.89 -13.95
CA GLU A 154 12.42 -4.73 -14.42
C GLU A 154 12.73 -3.51 -13.57
N MET A 155 13.12 -2.40 -14.21
CA MET A 155 13.29 -1.12 -13.55
C MET A 155 12.07 -0.26 -13.81
N ARG A 156 11.50 0.33 -12.76
CA ARG A 156 10.28 1.14 -12.84
C ARG A 156 10.41 2.43 -12.04
N SER A 157 9.80 3.48 -12.55
CA SER A 157 9.74 4.77 -11.87
C SER A 157 8.74 4.72 -10.71
N LEU A 158 9.20 4.88 -9.46
CA LEU A 158 8.42 4.73 -8.23
C LEU A 158 8.87 5.72 -7.13
N VAL A 159 7.91 6.43 -6.52
CA VAL A 159 8.13 7.31 -5.36
C VAL A 159 7.65 6.63 -4.07
N ALA A 160 8.49 6.63 -3.03
CA ALA A 160 8.07 6.42 -1.65
C ALA A 160 7.90 7.78 -0.96
N THR A 161 6.67 8.20 -0.64
CA THR A 161 6.39 9.54 -0.09
C THR A 161 6.19 9.49 1.44
N LYS A 162 6.88 10.37 2.19
CA LYS A 162 6.64 10.60 3.62
C LYS A 162 5.55 11.67 3.78
N SER A 163 4.39 11.32 4.35
CA SER A 163 3.33 12.28 4.69
C SER A 163 3.09 12.32 6.20
N GLY A 164 3.22 13.51 6.79
CA GLY A 164 2.99 13.77 8.22
C GLY A 164 1.62 14.37 8.48
N GLY A 165 0.75 13.63 9.16
CA GLY A 165 -0.58 14.04 9.58
C GLY A 165 -0.83 13.70 11.06
N CYS A 166 -1.57 14.56 11.76
CA CYS A 166 -2.08 14.25 13.09
C CYS A 166 -3.35 13.40 12.91
N GLY A 167 -3.26 12.10 13.18
CA GLY A 167 -4.35 11.14 12.99
C GLY A 167 -5.07 10.79 14.30
N VAL A 168 -6.26 10.19 14.16
CA VAL A 168 -6.96 9.50 15.26
C VAL A 168 -6.04 8.42 15.82
N ARG A 169 -5.87 8.34 17.14
CA ARG A 169 -5.10 7.27 17.77
C ARG A 169 -5.83 5.94 17.57
N PHE A 170 -5.20 5.02 16.85
CA PHE A 170 -5.64 3.64 16.78
C PHE A 170 -5.58 3.00 18.18
N ILE A 171 -6.46 2.02 18.42
CA ILE A 171 -6.38 1.19 19.62
C ILE A 171 -5.11 0.33 19.53
N ASP A 172 -4.43 0.14 20.67
CA ASP A 172 -3.26 -0.73 20.76
C ASP A 172 -3.57 -2.16 20.28
N LEU A 173 -2.56 -2.79 19.67
CA LEU A 173 -2.63 -4.18 19.24
C LEU A 173 -2.91 -5.08 20.45
N PHE A 174 -3.92 -5.94 20.32
CA PHE A 174 -4.36 -6.83 21.39
C PHE A 174 -3.67 -8.20 21.29
N THR A 175 -3.56 -8.89 22.42
CA THR A 175 -3.03 -10.26 22.44
C THR A 175 -3.96 -11.22 21.70
N ALA A 176 -3.42 -12.33 21.20
CA ALA A 176 -4.18 -13.34 20.43
C ALA A 176 -5.41 -13.93 21.17
N ARG A 177 -5.53 -13.71 22.49
CA ARG A 177 -6.64 -14.19 23.34
C ARG A 177 -7.60 -13.08 23.77
N ASP A 178 -7.55 -11.89 23.18
CA ASP A 178 -8.48 -10.84 23.55
C ASP A 178 -9.91 -11.18 23.12
N LYS A 179 -10.80 -11.35 24.11
CA LYS A 179 -12.22 -11.68 23.91
C LYS A 179 -13.02 -10.58 23.22
N LEU A 180 -12.43 -9.39 23.03
CA LEU A 180 -13.03 -8.26 22.32
C LEU A 180 -12.36 -7.98 20.96
N ARG A 181 -11.66 -8.97 20.41
CA ARG A 181 -10.92 -8.84 19.15
C ARG A 181 -11.82 -8.36 18.00
N GLU A 182 -12.99 -8.97 17.80
CA GLU A 182 -13.87 -8.63 16.67
C GLU A 182 -14.40 -7.19 16.73
N GLU A 183 -14.58 -6.66 17.94
CA GLU A 183 -15.05 -5.29 18.20
C GLU A 183 -13.90 -4.28 18.10
N LYS A 184 -12.67 -4.69 18.39
CA LYS A 184 -11.47 -3.84 18.35
C LYS A 184 -10.81 -3.77 16.99
N ASP A 185 -10.75 -4.89 16.26
CA ASP A 185 -10.04 -5.04 14.99
C ASP A 185 -10.30 -3.88 14.01
N PRO A 186 -11.55 -3.41 13.82
CA PRO A 186 -11.87 -2.29 12.94
C PRO A 186 -11.35 -0.93 13.40
N PHE A 187 -10.88 -0.80 14.64
CA PHE A 187 -10.35 0.42 15.25
C PHE A 187 -8.87 0.31 15.62
N THR A 188 -8.22 -0.80 15.25
CA THR A 188 -6.77 -1.00 15.40
C THR A 188 -5.99 -0.61 14.14
N ALA A 189 -4.68 -0.46 14.33
CA ALA A 189 -3.67 -0.26 13.30
C ALA A 189 -3.29 -1.59 12.59
N THR A 190 -4.29 -2.42 12.25
CA THR A 190 -4.06 -3.68 11.53
C THR A 190 -3.57 -3.41 10.12
N LEU A 191 -2.64 -4.23 9.63
CA LEU A 191 -2.15 -4.14 8.24
C LEU A 191 -3.31 -4.18 7.25
N GLY A 192 -3.26 -3.32 6.23
CA GLY A 192 -4.19 -3.38 5.11
C GLY A 192 -5.56 -2.72 5.36
N PHE A 193 -5.69 -1.82 6.33
CA PHE A 193 -6.95 -1.11 6.52
C PHE A 193 -7.24 -0.15 5.35
N PRO A 194 -8.48 -0.10 4.85
CA PRO A 194 -8.80 0.71 3.68
C PRO A 194 -8.69 2.21 3.96
N ILE A 195 -8.08 2.97 3.06
CA ILE A 195 -7.91 4.42 3.13
C ILE A 195 -8.13 5.06 1.75
N CYS A 196 -8.41 6.35 1.72
CA CYS A 196 -8.35 7.19 0.51
C CYS A 196 -7.99 8.63 0.88
N ALA A 197 -7.68 9.43 -0.13
CA ALA A 197 -7.66 10.88 0.04
C ALA A 197 -9.08 11.42 0.25
N LYS A 198 -9.23 12.39 1.18
CA LYS A 198 -10.52 13.03 1.50
C LYS A 198 -11.21 13.64 0.27
N GLU A 199 -10.41 14.16 -0.66
CA GLU A 199 -10.91 14.80 -1.89
C GLU A 199 -11.40 13.79 -2.93
N THR A 200 -10.94 12.53 -2.87
CA THR A 200 -11.24 11.48 -3.85
C THR A 200 -11.70 10.20 -3.14
N PRO A 201 -12.86 10.23 -2.47
CA PRO A 201 -13.30 9.15 -1.59
C PRO A 201 -13.61 7.82 -2.30
N ASN A 202 -13.72 7.83 -3.63
CA ASN A 202 -14.01 6.66 -4.45
C ASN A 202 -12.74 5.87 -4.85
N GLU A 203 -11.55 6.47 -4.69
CA GLU A 203 -10.26 5.86 -5.03
C GLU A 203 -9.68 5.21 -3.77
N VAL A 204 -10.06 3.95 -3.54
CA VAL A 204 -9.77 3.21 -2.31
C VAL A 204 -8.48 2.41 -2.44
N GLY A 205 -7.58 2.55 -1.47
CA GLY A 205 -6.42 1.69 -1.31
C GLY A 205 -6.26 1.22 0.12
N SER A 206 -5.09 0.67 0.45
CA SER A 206 -4.80 0.12 1.77
C SER A 206 -3.67 0.87 2.45
N GLY A 207 -3.87 1.20 3.73
CA GLY A 207 -2.78 1.57 4.62
C GLY A 207 -1.93 0.33 4.85
N GLY A 208 -0.65 0.39 4.46
CA GLY A 208 0.28 -0.72 4.58
C GLY A 208 0.66 -0.92 6.05
N PHE A 209 1.80 -0.36 6.44
CA PHE A 209 2.36 -0.51 7.78
C PHE A 209 2.76 0.83 8.37
N PHE A 210 2.96 0.86 9.69
CA PHE A 210 3.40 2.05 10.40
C PHE A 210 4.89 2.00 10.70
N LEU A 211 5.55 3.15 10.64
CA LEU A 211 6.96 3.32 11.00
C LEU A 211 7.10 4.50 11.96
N THR A 212 8.14 4.44 12.79
CA THR A 212 8.68 5.60 13.51
C THR A 212 10.07 5.87 12.95
N LEU A 213 10.49 7.14 12.88
CA LEU A 213 11.78 7.48 12.28
C LEU A 213 12.97 7.34 13.25
N GLY A 214 12.73 6.96 14.50
CA GLY A 214 13.75 7.02 15.56
C GLY A 214 14.06 8.46 15.96
N ASP A 215 15.13 8.66 16.73
CA ASP A 215 15.73 9.97 17.03
C ASP A 215 14.76 11.08 17.45
N ASP A 216 14.17 10.94 18.65
CA ASP A 216 13.23 11.87 19.30
C ASP A 216 11.95 12.22 18.51
N ASP A 217 11.76 11.69 17.31
CA ASP A 217 10.56 11.90 16.51
C ASP A 217 9.38 11.16 17.13
N LYS A 218 8.39 11.95 17.60
CA LYS A 218 7.17 11.43 18.21
C LYS A 218 6.08 11.11 17.20
N ASN A 219 6.35 11.29 15.90
CA ASN A 219 5.38 11.03 14.85
C ASN A 219 5.36 9.54 14.47
N ILE A 220 4.16 9.07 14.13
CA ILE A 220 3.94 7.76 13.53
C ILE A 220 3.59 7.98 12.06
N TYR A 221 4.33 7.32 11.18
CA TYR A 221 4.15 7.43 9.73
C TYR A 221 3.42 6.22 9.20
N LEU A 222 2.39 6.43 8.38
CA LEU A 222 1.73 5.36 7.63
C LEU A 222 2.37 5.25 6.25
N VAL A 223 2.87 4.05 5.91
CA VAL A 223 3.33 3.72 4.57
C VAL A 223 2.12 3.22 3.76
N THR A 224 1.87 3.86 2.63
CA THR A 224 0.84 3.48 1.67
C THR A 224 1.33 3.73 0.26
N ALA A 225 0.71 3.10 -0.73
CA ALA A 225 0.99 3.41 -2.11
C ALA A 225 0.51 4.83 -2.49
N ARG A 226 1.31 5.52 -3.30
CA ARG A 226 1.09 6.91 -3.69
C ARG A 226 -0.29 7.18 -4.30
N HIS A 227 -0.73 6.32 -5.23
CA HIS A 227 -2.00 6.45 -5.95
C HIS A 227 -3.24 6.41 -5.03
N VAL A 228 -3.10 5.91 -3.80
CA VAL A 228 -4.16 5.88 -2.79
C VAL A 228 -4.40 7.27 -2.18
N VAL A 229 -3.36 8.10 -2.20
CA VAL A 229 -3.29 9.40 -1.52
C VAL A 229 -3.29 10.55 -2.54
N LEU A 230 -2.68 10.33 -3.69
CA LEU A 230 -2.50 11.32 -4.74
C LEU A 230 -3.15 10.78 -6.01
N VAL A 231 -4.31 11.33 -6.35
CA VAL A 231 -4.93 11.12 -7.66
C VAL A 231 -4.26 12.12 -8.60
N GLU A 232 -3.33 11.62 -9.38
CA GLU A 232 -2.43 12.41 -10.21
C GLU A 232 -2.58 11.99 -11.67
N SER A 233 -2.46 12.96 -12.57
CA SER A 233 -2.20 12.69 -13.97
C SER A 233 -0.86 11.96 -14.12
N PHE A 234 -0.66 11.35 -15.29
CA PHE A 234 0.58 10.66 -15.60
C PHE A 234 1.82 11.59 -15.52
N GLU A 235 1.67 12.87 -15.83
CA GLU A 235 2.79 13.83 -15.74
C GLU A 235 3.09 14.19 -14.27
N GLU A 236 2.07 14.29 -13.43
CA GLU A 236 2.23 14.58 -11.99
C GLU A 236 2.84 13.41 -11.22
N SER A 237 2.60 12.16 -11.64
CA SER A 237 3.18 10.97 -11.00
C SER A 237 4.69 10.81 -11.24
N LYS A 238 5.25 11.53 -12.22
CA LYS A 238 6.70 11.58 -12.50
C LYS A 238 7.47 12.55 -11.63
N VAL A 239 6.82 13.29 -10.74
CA VAL A 239 7.48 14.30 -9.91
C VAL A 239 7.23 13.97 -8.44
N GLU A 240 8.26 14.10 -7.61
CA GLU A 240 8.10 13.94 -6.17
C GLU A 240 7.04 14.95 -5.66
N TYR A 241 6.11 14.46 -4.84
CA TYR A 241 5.17 15.36 -4.18
C TYR A 241 5.90 15.97 -2.99
N ILE A 242 6.41 17.18 -3.19
CA ILE A 242 7.07 17.93 -2.13
C ILE A 242 6.08 18.96 -1.61
N ARG A 243 5.70 18.83 -0.34
CA ARG A 243 5.02 19.92 0.37
C ARG A 243 6.05 20.98 0.71
N THR A 244 6.39 21.82 -0.26
CA THR A 244 7.43 22.86 -0.15
C THR A 244 6.99 24.03 0.74
N ASN A 245 5.69 24.30 0.84
CA ASN A 245 5.15 25.42 1.60
C ASN A 245 4.24 24.96 2.76
N LYS A 246 4.51 25.46 3.97
CA LYS A 246 3.65 25.21 5.15
C LYS A 246 2.23 25.76 4.99
N GLY A 247 2.03 26.75 4.11
CA GLY A 247 0.72 27.29 3.75
C GLY A 247 -0.07 26.44 2.74
N GLN A 248 0.57 25.47 2.06
CA GLN A 248 -0.16 24.53 1.22
C GLN A 248 -1.01 23.61 2.10
N PRO A 249 -2.31 23.41 1.79
CA PRO A 249 -3.19 22.55 2.57
C PRO A 249 -2.61 21.13 2.61
N LYS A 250 -2.64 20.52 3.80
CA LYS A 250 -2.27 19.12 3.95
C LYS A 250 -3.30 18.28 3.18
N ARG A 251 -2.83 17.28 2.43
CA ARG A 251 -3.70 16.24 1.90
C ARG A 251 -4.20 15.41 3.08
N GLU A 252 -5.50 15.45 3.33
CA GLU A 252 -6.12 14.67 4.40
C GLU A 252 -6.41 13.26 3.91
N ILE A 253 -5.94 12.27 4.64
CA ILE A 253 -6.19 10.85 4.36
C ILE A 253 -7.26 10.37 5.33
N VAL A 254 -8.29 9.74 4.79
CA VAL A 254 -9.40 9.21 5.55
C VAL A 254 -9.37 7.69 5.48
N ARG A 255 -9.64 7.03 6.62
CA ARG A 255 -9.92 5.60 6.65
C ARG A 255 -11.30 5.37 6.06
N ILE A 256 -11.39 4.51 5.04
CA ILE A 256 -12.67 4.12 4.46
C ILE A 256 -13.26 2.96 5.24
N GLY A 257 -13.93 3.27 6.34
CA GLY A 257 -15.10 2.50 6.74
C GLY A 257 -16.30 3.32 6.31
N SER A 258 -17.32 2.74 5.66
CA SER A 258 -18.58 3.47 5.60
C SER A 258 -18.93 3.86 7.03
N ASN A 259 -19.24 5.14 7.28
CA ASN A 259 -19.69 5.57 8.60
C ASN A 259 -20.80 4.62 9.09
N ALA A 260 -21.63 4.11 8.17
CA ALA A 260 -22.61 3.05 8.43
C ALA A 260 -22.03 1.72 8.95
N ARG A 261 -20.89 1.21 8.44
CA ARG A 261 -20.26 -0.04 8.93
C ARG A 261 -19.56 0.16 10.27
N LEU A 262 -18.86 1.28 10.46
CA LEU A 262 -18.26 1.58 11.76
C LEU A 262 -19.35 1.86 12.82
N GLN A 263 -20.40 2.58 12.43
CA GLN A 263 -21.57 2.81 13.27
C GLN A 263 -22.31 1.51 13.56
N SER A 264 -22.47 0.59 12.59
CA SER A 264 -23.10 -0.70 12.86
C SER A 264 -22.29 -1.57 13.83
N ILE A 265 -20.96 -1.42 13.86
CA ILE A 265 -20.12 -2.07 14.87
C ILE A 265 -20.34 -1.43 16.25
N VAL A 266 -20.42 -0.10 16.33
CA VAL A 266 -20.75 0.64 17.57
C VAL A 266 -22.14 0.28 18.08
N ASP A 267 -23.14 0.25 17.20
CA ASP A 267 -24.53 -0.11 17.52
C ASP A 267 -24.60 -1.57 17.97
N ARG A 268 -23.87 -2.49 17.32
CA ARG A 268 -23.77 -3.89 17.74
C ARG A 268 -23.11 -4.05 19.11
N MET A 269 -22.14 -3.20 19.46
CA MET A 269 -21.58 -3.15 20.82
C MET A 269 -22.65 -2.72 21.82
N ALA A 270 -23.40 -1.65 21.53
CA ALA A 270 -24.50 -1.18 22.37
C ALA A 270 -25.59 -2.25 22.56
N SER A 271 -26.02 -2.92 21.48
CA SER A 271 -27.00 -4.02 21.57
C SER A 271 -26.49 -5.18 22.43
N ARG A 272 -25.20 -5.54 22.31
CA ARG A 272 -24.60 -6.61 23.11
C ARG A 272 -24.49 -6.24 24.59
N ILE A 273 -24.22 -4.98 24.90
CA ILE A 273 -24.24 -4.48 26.28
C ILE A 273 -25.65 -4.66 26.85
N GLY A 274 -26.69 -4.22 26.12
CA GLY A 274 -28.09 -4.38 26.53
C GLY A 274 -28.48 -5.84 26.83
N ILE A 275 -28.16 -6.77 25.92
CA ILE A 275 -28.44 -8.21 26.11
C ILE A 275 -27.76 -8.75 27.38
N LEU A 276 -26.51 -8.35 27.64
CA LEU A 276 -25.79 -8.82 28.82
C LEU A 276 -26.33 -8.19 30.11
N ASP A 277 -26.72 -6.91 30.09
CA ASP A 277 -27.34 -6.23 31.24
C ASP A 277 -28.70 -6.83 31.59
N GLU A 278 -29.51 -7.19 30.59
CA GLU A 278 -30.75 -7.94 30.78
C GLU A 278 -30.48 -9.30 31.44
N GLY A 279 -29.49 -10.05 30.94
CA GLY A 279 -29.10 -11.34 31.53
C GLY A 279 -28.60 -11.21 32.97
N ILE A 280 -27.76 -10.21 33.26
CA ILE A 280 -27.29 -9.90 34.62
C ILE A 280 -28.46 -9.57 35.53
N SER A 281 -29.43 -8.77 35.06
CA SER A 281 -30.61 -8.39 35.84
C SER A 281 -31.48 -9.61 36.16
N ARG A 282 -31.69 -10.51 35.18
CA ARG A 282 -32.42 -11.77 35.40
C ARG A 282 -31.75 -12.65 36.45
N ILE A 283 -30.43 -12.80 36.40
CA ILE A 283 -29.69 -13.60 37.38
C ILE A 283 -29.76 -12.96 38.77
N LYS A 284 -29.60 -11.63 38.88
CA LYS A 284 -29.73 -10.92 40.17
C LYS A 284 -31.10 -11.13 40.80
N ASN A 285 -32.17 -10.98 40.03
CA ASN A 285 -33.53 -11.22 40.52
C ASN A 285 -33.71 -12.68 40.97
N ALA A 286 -33.21 -13.66 40.20
CA ALA A 286 -33.27 -15.07 40.59
C ALA A 286 -32.49 -15.35 41.90
N ILE A 287 -31.39 -14.63 42.16
CA ILE A 287 -30.65 -14.74 43.43
C ILE A 287 -31.48 -14.18 44.58
N GLU A 288 -32.11 -13.03 44.39
CA GLU A 288 -32.98 -12.38 45.39
C GLU A 288 -34.21 -13.23 45.72
N ASP A 289 -34.82 -13.84 44.70
CA ASP A 289 -35.99 -14.71 44.82
C ASP A 289 -35.63 -16.14 45.29
N GLY A 290 -34.34 -16.44 45.48
CA GLY A 290 -33.86 -17.76 45.89
C GLY A 290 -34.00 -18.87 44.84
N THR A 291 -34.27 -18.51 43.58
CA THR A 291 -34.48 -19.45 42.45
C THR A 291 -33.26 -19.64 41.56
N ALA A 292 -32.17 -18.91 41.81
CA ALA A 292 -30.94 -19.00 41.02
C ALA A 292 -30.31 -20.40 41.08
N THR A 293 -29.93 -20.90 39.90
CA THR A 293 -29.19 -22.15 39.73
C THR A 293 -27.70 -22.00 40.13
N PRO A 294 -26.95 -23.10 40.28
CA PRO A 294 -25.49 -23.03 40.41
C PRO A 294 -24.83 -22.34 39.21
N ASP A 295 -25.29 -22.63 38.00
CA ASP A 295 -24.78 -22.04 36.76
C ASP A 295 -24.98 -20.52 36.71
N ASP A 296 -26.16 -20.03 37.13
CA ASP A 296 -26.44 -18.59 37.22
C ASP A 296 -25.41 -17.85 38.09
N ARG A 297 -25.01 -18.47 39.22
CA ARG A 297 -24.03 -17.89 40.14
C ARG A 297 -22.62 -17.93 39.57
N GLU A 298 -22.29 -18.96 38.79
CA GLU A 298 -20.99 -19.09 38.13
C GLU A 298 -20.84 -18.12 36.95
N ASP A 299 -21.91 -17.88 36.20
CA ASP A 299 -21.93 -17.03 35.00
C ASP A 299 -21.98 -15.53 35.31
N LEU A 300 -22.51 -15.13 36.47
CA LEU A 300 -22.66 -13.72 36.83
C LEU A 300 -21.32 -12.95 36.87
N PRO A 301 -20.25 -13.41 37.55
CA PRO A 301 -18.95 -12.72 37.54
C PRO A 301 -18.32 -12.51 36.15
N PRO A 302 -18.23 -13.52 35.26
CA PRO A 302 -17.69 -13.31 33.92
C PRO A 302 -18.57 -12.39 33.06
N MET A 303 -19.90 -12.43 33.20
CA MET A 303 -20.80 -11.49 32.52
C MET A 303 -20.55 -10.04 32.95
N LEU A 304 -20.47 -9.78 34.26
CA LEU A 304 -20.17 -8.45 34.81
C LEU A 304 -18.84 -7.90 34.26
N ARG A 305 -17.78 -8.73 34.25
CA ARG A 305 -16.48 -8.35 33.69
C ARG A 305 -16.56 -8.05 32.19
N LYS A 306 -17.35 -8.82 31.44
CA LYS A 306 -17.51 -8.64 30.00
C LYS A 306 -18.25 -7.33 29.67
N VAL A 307 -19.33 -7.03 30.39
CA VAL A 307 -20.08 -5.77 30.27
C VAL A 307 -19.21 -4.57 30.60
N ALA A 308 -18.46 -4.61 31.69
CA ALA A 308 -17.56 -3.51 32.06
C ALA A 308 -16.55 -3.21 30.94
N ARG A 309 -15.86 -4.24 30.43
CA ARG A 309 -14.88 -4.09 29.33
C ARG A 309 -15.52 -3.60 28.02
N LEU A 310 -16.73 -4.08 27.69
CA LEU A 310 -17.46 -3.62 26.50
C LEU A 310 -17.91 -2.17 26.64
N ASN A 311 -18.39 -1.77 27.83
CA ASN A 311 -18.79 -0.39 28.11
C ASN A 311 -17.59 0.57 28.01
N ASP A 312 -16.45 0.20 28.59
CA ASP A 312 -15.23 1.00 28.48
C ASP A 312 -14.78 1.16 27.03
N LEU A 313 -14.78 0.06 26.26
CA LEU A 313 -14.43 0.08 24.84
C LEU A 313 -15.42 0.93 24.02
N HIS A 314 -16.72 0.73 24.23
CA HIS A 314 -17.78 1.48 23.54
C HIS A 314 -17.68 2.98 23.84
N LYS A 315 -17.43 3.36 25.10
CA LYS A 315 -17.22 4.75 25.52
C LYS A 315 -15.96 5.35 24.89
N HIS A 316 -14.85 4.60 24.90
CA HIS A 316 -13.60 5.03 24.28
C HIS A 316 -13.76 5.28 22.79
N ILE A 317 -14.30 4.30 22.05
CA ILE A 317 -14.54 4.40 20.60
C ILE A 317 -15.50 5.57 20.32
N SER A 318 -16.61 5.66 21.05
CA SER A 318 -17.57 6.76 20.87
C SER A 318 -16.93 8.13 21.12
N SER A 319 -16.06 8.28 22.13
CA SER A 319 -15.41 9.57 22.41
C SER A 319 -14.38 9.98 21.35
N GLN A 320 -13.62 9.03 20.83
CA GLN A 320 -12.53 9.30 19.87
C GLN A 320 -13.03 9.36 18.43
N TRP A 321 -14.08 8.61 18.10
CA TRP A 321 -14.54 8.40 16.73
C TRP A 321 -15.89 9.07 16.42
N ALA A 322 -16.68 9.50 17.42
CA ALA A 322 -17.96 10.20 17.18
C ALA A 322 -17.83 11.72 16.92
N MET A 323 -16.65 12.32 17.02
CA MET A 323 -16.45 13.75 16.68
C MET A 323 -16.76 14.09 15.21
N TRP A 324 -16.94 13.11 14.34
CA TRP A 324 -17.31 13.34 12.93
C TRP A 324 -18.82 13.53 12.68
N ARG A 325 -19.67 13.50 13.73
CA ARG A 325 -21.11 13.80 13.59
C ARG A 325 -21.44 15.28 13.36
N LEU A 326 -20.48 16.22 13.51
CA LEU A 326 -20.76 17.66 13.41
C LEU A 326 -20.09 18.38 12.22
N GLY A 327 -19.63 17.66 11.20
CA GLY A 327 -18.97 18.26 10.02
C GLY A 327 -19.89 18.56 8.81
N PHE A 328 -21.18 18.23 8.87
CA PHE A 328 -22.14 18.48 7.79
C PHE A 328 -23.24 19.45 8.25
N SER A 329 -22.88 20.70 8.53
CA SER A 329 -23.78 21.82 8.34
C SER A 329 -22.94 23.05 8.05
N GLY A 330 -23.14 23.63 6.86
CA GLY A 330 -22.45 24.86 6.48
C GLY A 330 -22.71 25.98 7.48
N SER A 331 -21.66 26.65 7.92
CA SER A 331 -21.71 28.05 8.32
C SER A 331 -20.32 28.63 8.17
N SER A 332 -20.19 29.57 7.24
CA SER A 332 -19.09 30.53 7.14
C SER A 332 -18.89 31.26 8.46
N PHE A 333 -17.66 31.41 8.94
CA PHE A 333 -17.24 32.62 9.63
C PHE A 333 -15.73 32.82 9.42
N GLY A 334 -15.39 34.04 9.00
CA GLY A 334 -14.04 34.43 8.65
C GLY A 334 -13.30 35.21 9.74
N LEU A 335 -12.05 35.50 9.38
CA LEU A 335 -11.21 36.64 9.74
C LEU A 335 -10.72 36.84 11.19
N HIS A 336 -9.46 37.29 11.20
CA HIS A 336 -8.66 37.95 12.24
C HIS A 336 -8.00 37.04 13.28
N GLN A 337 -6.69 37.15 13.55
CA GLN A 337 -5.60 38.05 13.12
C GLN A 337 -4.32 37.23 13.04
#